data_AF-A0A8S3XFZ7-F1
#
_entry.id   AF-A0A8S3XFZ7-F1
#
_cell.length_a   1.000
_cell.length_b   1.000
_cell.length_c   1.000
_cell.angle_alpha   90.00
_cell.angle_beta   90.00
_cell.angle_gamma   90.00
#
_symmetry.space_group_name_H-M   'P 1'
#
loop_
_entity.id
_entity.type
_entity.pdbx_description
1 polymer ?
#
loop_
_entity_poly.entity_id
_entity_poly.type
_entity_poly.pdbx_seq_one_letter_code
_entity_poly.pdbx_strand_id
1 'polypeptide(L)'
;MRVNIPTVLLTRKGYSLVSFNFTKTIIKRYHGIPFLNLYQKVTGHPISDDIMPTLKRRHPNLDRISQEQIEYVLQILNKFGITALEACHNPHVFSMNVISMENYGDILKECGFIKIKPEYIIRYHTIVRSRTIAYLKKEGLLRQDLNLEEVLQNCFLDWPKNQKPLNEFSDSTTSIYPTNTKLILENVKTLAGYDIREAIRIEPAILKNNYNSLLEIKNTLQAYGISEEAQRHCLRAYCMCPQTIQERLEQLKDLKEYQILSTNPRVLSLVVHKRKMMSRLEKIQSAKKQCYSLNHLVSSTKAFNNYINSFGSKVWSKDIAVLISSCIQAKKVKNHESSATNKENEQSKLRKAIVQQLKRHKYWLHSSLYIINENLQYLNEIFYGDVIVNNCQILLYPLTEIKQYLEFFLMKRNHNKAKNIVVELDGGYNNLNYSDLTDDQILSLVLYEIEKRYHFSGDGIWSKQDGVKTESPNLSQQMMHH
;
A
#
# COMPACT_ATOMS: atom_id res chain seq x y z
N MET A 1 -0.75 -58.96 -13.79
CA MET A 1 -2.15 -58.95 -13.29
C MET A 1 -3.00 -58.14 -14.24
N ARG A 2 -3.59 -58.82 -15.22
CA ARG A 2 -4.65 -58.32 -16.10
C ARG A 2 -5.84 -59.23 -15.83
N VAL A 3 -7.00 -58.66 -15.57
CA VAL A 3 -8.25 -59.40 -15.52
C VAL A 3 -9.18 -58.77 -16.56
N ASN A 4 -9.25 -59.43 -17.71
CA ASN A 4 -10.47 -59.47 -18.52
C ASN A 4 -11.34 -60.61 -17.96
N ILE A 5 -12.67 -60.57 -18.05
CA ILE A 5 -13.56 -61.23 -19.05
C ILE A 5 -14.92 -61.39 -18.27
N PRO A 6 -16.13 -61.61 -18.83
CA PRO A 6 -16.79 -61.25 -20.10
C PRO A 6 -18.19 -60.59 -19.95
N THR A 7 -18.64 -60.09 -21.10
CA THR A 7 -20.01 -60.01 -21.64
C THR A 7 -20.98 -61.14 -21.24
N VAL A 8 -22.24 -60.77 -20.94
CA VAL A 8 -23.42 -61.64 -21.08
C VAL A 8 -24.49 -60.94 -21.92
N LEU A 9 -24.90 -61.62 -22.98
CA LEU A 9 -26.00 -61.29 -23.90
C LEU A 9 -27.14 -62.26 -23.63
N LEU A 10 -28.37 -61.77 -23.39
CA LEU A 10 -29.61 -62.57 -23.46
C LEU A 10 -30.81 -61.70 -23.91
N THR A 11 -31.11 -61.81 -25.21
CA THR A 11 -32.42 -62.09 -25.86
C THR A 11 -33.74 -61.38 -25.46
N ARG A 12 -34.27 -60.67 -26.48
CA ARG A 12 -35.56 -60.84 -27.22
C ARG A 12 -36.91 -60.28 -26.67
N LYS A 13 -37.44 -59.34 -27.49
CA LYS A 13 -38.84 -59.06 -27.91
C LYS A 13 -39.90 -58.67 -26.87
N GLY A 14 -40.52 -57.49 -27.11
CA GLY A 14 -41.91 -57.23 -26.70
C GLY A 14 -42.36 -55.76 -26.80
N TYR A 15 -43.11 -55.45 -27.86
CA TYR A 15 -44.14 -54.41 -27.98
C TYR A 15 -43.80 -52.91 -28.00
N SER A 16 -44.30 -52.29 -29.07
CA SER A 16 -44.45 -50.86 -29.31
C SER A 16 -45.36 -50.21 -28.26
N LEU A 17 -44.86 -49.16 -27.61
CA LEU A 17 -45.68 -48.15 -26.97
C LEU A 17 -45.12 -46.77 -27.36
N VAL A 18 -46.00 -46.01 -28.03
CA VAL A 18 -45.84 -44.62 -28.41
C VAL A 18 -45.38 -43.81 -27.19
N SER A 19 -44.15 -43.32 -27.22
CA SER A 19 -43.67 -42.32 -26.25
C SER A 19 -43.61 -40.96 -26.94
N PHE A 20 -44.47 -40.06 -26.49
CA PHE A 20 -44.36 -38.63 -26.77
C PHE A 20 -43.00 -38.15 -26.23
N ASN A 21 -42.08 -37.83 -27.14
CA ASN A 21 -40.87 -37.09 -26.81
C ASN A 21 -41.25 -35.64 -26.45
N PHE A 22 -41.66 -35.41 -25.20
CA PHE A 22 -41.40 -34.12 -24.57
C PHE A 22 -39.92 -34.10 -24.22
N THR A 23 -39.11 -33.50 -25.09
CA THR A 23 -37.78 -33.03 -24.72
C THR A 23 -37.95 -31.98 -23.62
N LYS A 24 -37.97 -32.42 -22.36
CA LYS A 24 -37.71 -31.56 -21.21
C LYS A 24 -36.25 -31.13 -21.35
N THR A 25 -36.03 -29.96 -21.94
CA THR A 25 -34.77 -29.24 -21.85
C THR A 25 -34.48 -29.05 -20.37
N ILE A 26 -33.48 -29.78 -19.86
CA ILE A 26 -32.99 -29.62 -18.50
C ILE A 26 -32.33 -28.24 -18.46
N ILE A 27 -33.11 -27.22 -18.09
CA ILE A 27 -32.60 -25.88 -17.81
C ILE A 27 -31.66 -26.02 -16.62
N LYS A 28 -30.34 -26.00 -16.86
CA LYS A 28 -29.35 -25.92 -15.80
C LYS A 28 -29.49 -24.55 -15.15
N ARG A 29 -30.26 -24.47 -14.06
CA ARG A 29 -30.42 -23.20 -13.35
C ARG A 29 -29.09 -22.80 -12.73
N TYR A 30 -28.42 -21.81 -13.32
CA TYR A 30 -27.22 -21.17 -12.79
C TYR A 30 -27.58 -20.29 -11.58
N HIS A 31 -28.02 -20.92 -10.50
CA HIS A 31 -28.28 -20.21 -9.25
C HIS A 31 -26.95 -19.75 -8.64
N GLY A 32 -26.88 -18.47 -8.30
CA GLY A 32 -25.79 -17.91 -7.49
C GLY A 32 -24.71 -17.14 -8.24
N ILE A 33 -24.82 -16.91 -9.55
CA ILE A 33 -23.93 -15.98 -10.26
C ILE A 33 -24.55 -14.57 -10.20
N PRO A 34 -23.95 -13.59 -9.48
CA PRO A 34 -24.56 -12.27 -9.28
C PRO A 34 -24.90 -11.54 -10.57
N PHE A 35 -24.06 -11.67 -11.61
CA PHE A 35 -24.33 -11.06 -12.91
C PHE A 35 -25.58 -11.62 -13.60
N LEU A 36 -25.84 -12.94 -13.49
CA LEU A 36 -27.02 -13.55 -14.10
C LEU A 36 -28.31 -13.09 -13.40
N ASN A 37 -28.24 -12.95 -12.07
CA ASN A 37 -29.34 -12.39 -11.28
C ASN A 37 -29.64 -10.95 -11.70
N LEU A 38 -28.60 -10.12 -11.87
CA LEU A 38 -28.75 -8.76 -12.40
C LEU A 38 -29.38 -8.77 -13.79
N TYR A 39 -28.85 -9.57 -14.71
CA TYR A 39 -29.32 -9.63 -16.09
C TYR A 39 -30.80 -9.99 -16.15
N GLN A 40 -31.21 -11.04 -15.42
CA GLN A 40 -32.61 -11.46 -15.36
C GLN A 40 -33.50 -10.37 -14.76
N LYS A 41 -33.04 -9.73 -13.67
CA LYS A 41 -33.78 -8.65 -13.01
C LYS A 41 -34.02 -7.45 -13.93
N VAL A 42 -33.03 -7.10 -14.74
CA VAL A 42 -33.05 -5.89 -15.58
C VAL A 42 -33.73 -6.14 -16.94
N THR A 43 -33.52 -7.31 -17.53
CA THR A 43 -34.07 -7.64 -18.87
C THR A 43 -35.43 -8.34 -18.81
N GLY A 44 -35.83 -8.85 -17.64
CA GLY A 44 -37.00 -9.70 -17.46
C GLY A 44 -36.81 -11.15 -17.96
N HIS A 45 -35.66 -11.46 -18.57
CA HIS A 45 -35.41 -12.75 -19.21
C HIS A 45 -34.12 -13.38 -18.71
N PRO A 46 -34.08 -14.69 -18.41
CA PRO A 46 -32.83 -15.38 -18.13
C PRO A 46 -31.94 -15.40 -19.38
N ILE A 47 -30.62 -15.42 -19.20
CA ILE A 47 -29.69 -15.62 -20.32
C ILE A 47 -29.90 -17.03 -20.88
N SER A 48 -30.14 -17.14 -22.19
CA SER A 48 -30.28 -18.43 -22.87
C SER A 48 -29.04 -19.30 -22.68
N ASP A 49 -29.26 -20.60 -22.44
CA ASP A 49 -28.20 -21.60 -22.28
C ASP A 49 -27.25 -21.64 -23.50
N ASP A 50 -27.71 -21.25 -24.69
CA ASP A 50 -26.91 -21.20 -25.93
C ASP A 50 -25.91 -20.04 -25.96
N ILE A 51 -26.22 -18.94 -25.26
CA ILE A 51 -25.38 -17.73 -25.21
C ILE A 51 -24.33 -17.85 -24.12
N MET A 52 -24.62 -18.64 -23.07
CA MET A 52 -23.77 -18.79 -21.90
C MET A 52 -22.32 -19.20 -22.21
N PRO A 53 -22.03 -20.19 -23.09
CA PRO A 53 -20.65 -20.56 -23.42
C PRO A 53 -19.89 -19.42 -24.09
N THR A 54 -20.56 -18.65 -24.95
CA THR A 54 -19.97 -17.50 -25.63
C THR A 54 -19.67 -16.37 -24.66
N LEU A 55 -20.60 -16.11 -23.73
CA LEU A 55 -20.44 -15.11 -22.68
C LEU A 55 -19.25 -15.44 -21.78
N LYS A 56 -19.15 -16.68 -21.30
CA LYS A 56 -18.03 -17.15 -20.47
C LYS A 56 -16.70 -17.11 -21.21
N ARG A 57 -16.69 -17.48 -22.49
CA ARG A 57 -15.49 -17.40 -23.33
C ARG A 57 -15.00 -15.96 -23.51
N ARG A 58 -15.90 -14.99 -23.72
CA ARG A 58 -15.55 -13.58 -23.91
C ARG A 58 -15.23 -12.86 -22.59
N HIS A 59 -15.86 -13.28 -21.50
CA HIS A 59 -15.78 -12.63 -20.20
C HIS A 59 -15.63 -13.66 -19.07
N PRO A 60 -14.45 -14.30 -18.95
CA PRO A 60 -14.24 -15.42 -18.03
C PRO A 60 -14.38 -15.06 -16.55
N ASN A 61 -14.30 -13.77 -16.21
CA ASN A 61 -14.37 -13.28 -14.84
C ASN A 61 -15.79 -12.92 -14.37
N LEU A 62 -16.80 -12.96 -15.25
CA LEU A 62 -18.19 -12.64 -14.86
C LEU A 62 -18.74 -13.58 -13.79
N ASP A 63 -18.34 -14.85 -13.82
CA ASP A 63 -18.77 -15.83 -12.83
C ASP A 63 -18.22 -15.54 -11.42
N ARG A 64 -17.19 -14.69 -11.30
CA ARG A 64 -16.48 -14.37 -10.04
C ARG A 64 -16.81 -12.99 -9.48
N ILE A 65 -17.64 -12.21 -10.17
CA ILE A 65 -17.96 -10.85 -9.72
C ILE A 65 -18.88 -10.91 -8.50
N SER A 66 -18.57 -10.15 -7.46
CA SER A 66 -19.44 -10.04 -6.28
C SER A 66 -20.62 -9.10 -6.55
N GLN A 67 -21.68 -9.25 -5.75
CA GLN A 67 -22.83 -8.35 -5.79
C GLN A 67 -22.44 -6.89 -5.50
N GLU A 68 -21.59 -6.66 -4.50
CA GLU A 68 -21.06 -5.34 -4.16
C GLU A 68 -20.29 -4.71 -5.34
N GLN A 69 -19.48 -5.50 -6.05
CA GLN A 69 -18.74 -5.01 -7.20
C GLN A 69 -19.67 -4.64 -8.36
N ILE A 70 -20.74 -5.40 -8.58
CA ILE A 70 -21.78 -5.06 -9.57
C ILE A 70 -22.42 -3.72 -9.23
N GLU A 71 -22.86 -3.54 -7.98
CA GLU A 71 -23.52 -2.32 -7.53
C GLU A 71 -22.61 -1.11 -7.68
N TYR A 72 -21.34 -1.24 -7.31
CA TYR A 72 -20.35 -0.19 -7.49
C TYR A 72 -20.10 0.15 -8.96
N VAL A 73 -20.00 -0.84 -9.85
CA VAL A 73 -19.89 -0.61 -11.30
C VAL A 73 -21.11 0.13 -11.84
N LEU A 74 -22.32 -0.26 -11.41
CA LEU A 74 -23.55 0.40 -11.84
C LEU A 74 -23.65 1.85 -11.35
N GLN A 75 -23.21 2.15 -10.13
CA GLN A 75 -23.15 3.52 -9.61
C GLN A 75 -22.27 4.41 -10.49
N ILE A 76 -21.10 3.92 -10.89
CA ILE A 76 -20.18 4.65 -11.77
C ILE A 76 -20.78 4.81 -13.16
N LEU A 77 -21.35 3.76 -13.75
CA LEU A 77 -21.99 3.85 -15.07
C LEU A 77 -23.16 4.84 -15.06
N ASN A 78 -23.93 4.90 -13.98
CA ASN A 78 -25.04 5.84 -13.81
C ASN A 78 -24.58 7.30 -13.78
N LYS A 79 -23.37 7.61 -13.26
CA LYS A 79 -22.72 8.94 -13.33
C LYS A 79 -22.63 9.49 -14.77
N PHE A 80 -22.55 8.58 -15.74
CA PHE A 80 -22.44 8.88 -17.17
C PHE A 80 -23.75 8.65 -17.94
N GLY A 81 -24.87 8.44 -17.23
CA GLY A 81 -26.18 8.21 -17.84
C GLY A 81 -26.34 6.83 -18.49
N ILE A 82 -25.47 5.87 -18.16
CA ILE A 82 -25.56 4.49 -18.66
C ILE A 82 -26.47 3.69 -17.72
N THR A 83 -27.56 3.17 -18.27
CA THR A 83 -28.53 2.36 -17.53
C THR A 83 -28.01 0.95 -17.25
N ALA A 84 -28.55 0.29 -16.22
CA ALA A 84 -28.25 -1.12 -15.95
C ALA A 84 -28.58 -2.02 -17.16
N LEU A 85 -29.60 -1.66 -17.95
CA LEU A 85 -30.00 -2.38 -19.15
C LEU A 85 -28.93 -2.26 -20.24
N GLU A 86 -28.45 -1.05 -20.53
CA GLU A 86 -27.36 -0.83 -21.49
C GLU A 86 -26.07 -1.54 -21.03
N ALA A 87 -25.78 -1.53 -19.72
CA ALA A 87 -24.64 -2.25 -19.15
C ALA A 87 -24.75 -3.78 -19.33
N CYS A 88 -25.95 -4.36 -19.12
CA CYS A 88 -26.18 -5.80 -19.30
C CYS A 88 -25.98 -6.26 -20.76
N HIS A 89 -26.30 -5.40 -21.74
CA HIS A 89 -26.02 -5.67 -23.16
C HIS A 89 -24.53 -5.60 -23.50
N ASN A 90 -23.70 -5.00 -22.63
CA ASN A 90 -22.25 -4.88 -22.78
C ASN A 90 -21.49 -5.45 -21.57
N PRO A 91 -21.52 -6.78 -21.34
CA PRO A 91 -21.03 -7.40 -20.10
C PRO A 91 -19.56 -7.15 -19.79
N HIS A 92 -18.76 -6.73 -20.79
CA HIS A 92 -17.36 -6.39 -20.61
C HIS A 92 -17.13 -5.32 -19.54
N VAL A 93 -18.04 -4.35 -19.38
CA VAL A 93 -17.89 -3.26 -18.40
C VAL A 93 -17.72 -3.78 -16.97
N PHE A 94 -18.38 -4.90 -16.63
CA PHE A 94 -18.28 -5.54 -15.32
C PHE A 94 -16.93 -6.25 -15.10
N SER A 95 -16.21 -6.55 -16.18
CA SER A 95 -14.86 -7.15 -16.12
C SER A 95 -13.74 -6.10 -16.16
N MET A 96 -14.06 -4.82 -16.37
CA MET A 96 -13.07 -3.75 -16.46
C MET A 96 -12.53 -3.35 -15.09
N ASN A 97 -11.34 -2.75 -15.08
CA ASN A 97 -10.84 -2.08 -13.89
C ASN A 97 -11.69 -0.85 -13.60
N VAL A 98 -12.30 -0.82 -12.42
CA VAL A 98 -13.31 0.19 -12.04
C VAL A 98 -12.74 1.62 -12.07
N ILE A 99 -11.50 1.81 -11.61
CA ILE A 99 -10.82 3.12 -11.64
C ILE A 99 -10.62 3.58 -13.09
N SER A 100 -10.20 2.66 -13.97
CA SER A 100 -10.02 2.99 -15.39
C SER A 100 -11.34 3.34 -16.05
N MET A 101 -12.42 2.62 -15.73
CA MET A 101 -13.76 2.84 -16.26
C MET A 101 -14.29 4.23 -15.88
N GLU A 102 -14.14 4.63 -14.62
CA GLU A 102 -14.53 5.96 -14.15
C GLU A 102 -13.72 7.05 -14.85
N ASN A 103 -12.39 6.94 -14.85
CA ASN A 103 -11.52 7.92 -15.52
C ASN A 103 -11.86 8.07 -17.01
N TYR A 104 -12.13 6.96 -17.71
CA TYR A 104 -12.50 7.01 -19.13
C TYR A 104 -13.83 7.73 -19.34
N GLY A 105 -14.82 7.48 -18.47
CA GLY A 105 -16.10 8.17 -18.52
C GLY A 105 -15.96 9.66 -18.26
N ASP A 106 -15.19 10.07 -17.26
CA ASP A 106 -14.97 11.47 -16.93
C ASP A 106 -14.29 12.21 -18.08
N ILE A 107 -13.26 11.63 -18.70
CA ILE A 107 -12.60 12.23 -19.87
C ILE A 107 -13.56 12.36 -21.06
N LEU A 108 -14.37 11.34 -21.35
CA LEU A 108 -15.36 11.41 -22.44
C LEU A 108 -16.40 12.51 -22.17
N LYS A 109 -16.81 12.69 -20.91
CA LYS A 109 -17.74 13.74 -20.49
C LYS A 109 -17.11 15.13 -20.63
N GLU A 110 -15.88 15.32 -20.16
CA GLU A 110 -15.10 16.56 -20.29
C GLU A 110 -14.87 16.91 -21.76
N CYS A 111 -14.70 15.92 -22.64
CA CYS A 111 -14.56 16.13 -24.09
C CYS A 111 -15.88 16.47 -24.80
N GLY A 112 -17.01 16.59 -24.08
CA GLY A 112 -18.29 17.00 -24.65
C GLY A 112 -19.02 15.93 -25.45
N PHE A 113 -18.83 14.64 -25.12
CA PHE A 113 -19.62 13.57 -25.73
C PHE A 113 -21.12 13.75 -25.41
N ILE A 114 -21.96 13.72 -26.44
CA ILE A 114 -23.40 13.99 -26.32
C ILE A 114 -24.08 12.92 -25.45
N LYS A 115 -23.77 11.65 -25.72
CA LYS A 115 -24.24 10.50 -24.92
C LYS A 115 -23.08 9.51 -24.79
N ILE A 116 -22.71 9.18 -23.56
CA ILE A 116 -21.69 8.16 -23.28
C ILE A 116 -22.36 6.80 -23.28
N LYS A 117 -21.86 5.86 -24.09
CA LYS A 117 -22.35 4.48 -24.15
C LYS A 117 -21.31 3.51 -23.60
N PRO A 118 -21.70 2.31 -23.14
CA PRO A 118 -20.76 1.29 -22.68
C PRO A 118 -19.65 0.98 -23.69
N GLU A 119 -19.97 0.93 -24.99
CA GLU A 119 -18.99 0.60 -26.03
C GLU A 119 -17.87 1.65 -26.12
N TYR A 120 -18.18 2.91 -25.77
CA TYR A 120 -17.20 3.99 -25.79
C TYR A 120 -16.20 3.86 -24.65
N ILE A 121 -16.67 3.45 -23.47
CA ILE A 121 -15.80 3.18 -22.33
C ILE A 121 -14.93 1.93 -22.59
N ILE A 122 -15.54 0.86 -23.13
CA ILE A 122 -14.83 -0.38 -23.49
C ILE A 122 -13.74 -0.10 -24.55
N ARG A 123 -14.07 0.72 -25.56
CA ARG A 123 -13.17 1.04 -26.68
C ARG A 123 -12.48 2.39 -26.52
N TYR A 124 -12.36 2.89 -25.29
CA TYR A 124 -11.85 4.23 -24.98
C TYR A 124 -10.55 4.54 -25.74
N HIS A 125 -9.55 3.66 -25.65
CA HIS A 125 -8.26 3.87 -26.30
C HIS A 125 -8.37 3.96 -27.83
N THR A 126 -9.24 3.16 -28.45
CA THR A 126 -9.47 3.21 -29.89
C THR A 126 -10.12 4.53 -30.31
N ILE A 127 -11.06 5.03 -29.51
CA ILE A 127 -11.76 6.30 -29.79
C ILE A 127 -10.82 7.49 -29.60
N VAL A 128 -10.17 7.57 -28.45
CA VAL A 128 -9.35 8.72 -28.06
C VAL A 128 -8.03 8.81 -28.82
N ARG A 129 -7.46 7.67 -29.25
CA ARG A 129 -6.19 7.64 -29.98
C ARG A 129 -6.36 7.70 -31.49
N SER A 130 -7.34 6.97 -32.03
CA SER A 130 -7.39 6.68 -33.46
C SER A 130 -8.44 7.48 -34.22
N ARG A 131 -9.27 8.28 -33.54
CA ARG A 131 -10.30 9.11 -34.18
C ARG A 131 -10.00 10.59 -33.98
N THR A 132 -10.19 11.35 -35.06
CA THR A 132 -10.04 12.81 -35.06
C THR A 132 -11.34 13.47 -34.60
N ILE A 133 -11.28 14.71 -34.13
CA ILE A 133 -12.48 15.46 -33.70
C ILE A 133 -13.49 15.56 -34.85
N ALA A 134 -13.02 15.84 -36.07
CA ALA A 134 -13.88 15.88 -37.27
C ALA A 134 -14.61 14.55 -37.50
N TYR A 135 -13.93 13.41 -37.31
CA TYR A 135 -14.57 12.10 -37.38
C TYR A 135 -15.63 11.93 -36.29
N LEU A 136 -15.31 12.29 -35.04
CA LEU A 136 -16.24 12.16 -33.92
C LEU A 136 -17.49 13.04 -34.07
N LYS A 137 -17.34 14.26 -34.62
CA LYS A 137 -18.45 15.13 -35.00
C LYS A 137 -19.29 14.51 -36.11
N LYS A 138 -18.65 14.01 -37.18
CA LYS A 138 -19.34 13.34 -38.29
C LYS A 138 -20.18 12.13 -37.85
N GLU A 139 -19.68 11.35 -36.90
CA GLU A 139 -20.40 10.22 -36.31
C GLU A 139 -21.47 10.63 -35.29
N GLY A 140 -21.66 11.93 -35.04
CA GLY A 140 -22.63 12.45 -34.08
C GLY A 140 -22.28 12.15 -32.62
N LEU A 141 -21.00 11.88 -32.33
CA LEU A 141 -20.53 11.63 -30.96
C LEU A 141 -20.25 12.94 -30.21
N LEU A 142 -19.83 13.97 -30.95
CA LEU A 142 -19.62 15.34 -30.49
C LEU A 142 -20.58 16.29 -31.23
N ARG A 143 -20.89 17.45 -30.63
CA ARG A 143 -21.69 18.49 -31.31
C ARG A 143 -20.89 19.10 -32.47
N GLN A 144 -21.56 19.48 -33.55
CA GLN A 144 -20.89 20.00 -34.76
C GLN A 144 -20.18 21.34 -34.50
N ASP A 145 -20.82 22.18 -33.69
CA ASP A 145 -20.36 23.48 -33.21
C ASP A 145 -19.35 23.39 -32.05
N LEU A 146 -19.05 22.19 -31.55
CA LEU A 146 -18.16 22.01 -30.41
C LEU A 146 -16.72 22.43 -30.76
N ASN A 147 -16.20 23.48 -30.15
CA ASN A 147 -14.76 23.71 -30.10
C ASN A 147 -14.20 22.94 -28.89
N LEU A 148 -13.49 21.83 -29.14
CA LEU A 148 -12.97 20.99 -28.06
C LEU A 148 -11.98 21.75 -27.16
N GLU A 149 -11.15 22.63 -27.73
CA GLU A 149 -10.19 23.42 -26.96
C GLU A 149 -10.91 24.36 -26.00
N GLU A 150 -11.95 25.05 -26.46
CA GLU A 150 -12.78 25.93 -25.64
C GLU A 150 -13.52 25.16 -24.53
N VAL A 151 -14.09 24.01 -24.86
CA VAL A 151 -14.82 23.15 -23.91
C VAL A 151 -13.89 22.69 -22.79
N LEU A 152 -12.70 22.22 -23.14
CA LEU A 152 -11.70 21.84 -22.15
C LEU A 152 -11.26 23.05 -21.33
N GLN A 153 -11.00 24.21 -21.96
CA GLN A 153 -10.66 25.44 -21.24
C GLN A 153 -11.75 25.91 -20.26
N ASN A 154 -13.03 25.64 -20.57
CA ASN A 154 -14.17 25.96 -19.74
C ASN A 154 -14.37 25.00 -18.57
N CYS A 155 -13.77 23.79 -18.62
CA CYS A 155 -13.65 22.93 -17.44
C CYS A 155 -12.73 23.52 -16.36
N PHE A 156 -12.05 24.65 -16.63
CA PHE A 156 -11.10 25.32 -15.72
C PHE A 156 -11.64 26.68 -15.25
N LEU A 157 -12.56 26.65 -14.28
CA LEU A 157 -13.21 27.85 -13.72
C LEU A 157 -12.25 28.76 -12.93
N ASP A 158 -11.22 28.18 -12.31
CA ASP A 158 -10.27 28.90 -11.45
C ASP A 158 -9.06 29.50 -12.20
N TRP A 159 -9.04 29.39 -13.53
CA TRP A 159 -7.90 29.78 -14.35
C TRP A 159 -7.96 31.26 -14.79
N PRO A 160 -6.89 32.06 -14.64
CA PRO A 160 -6.85 33.47 -15.04
C PRO A 160 -7.15 33.67 -16.54
N LYS A 161 -8.11 34.54 -16.87
CA LYS A 161 -8.55 34.78 -18.27
C LYS A 161 -7.42 35.22 -19.21
N ASN A 162 -6.41 35.89 -18.69
CA ASN A 162 -5.22 36.35 -19.41
C ASN A 162 -4.23 35.24 -19.80
N GLN A 163 -4.46 34.00 -19.38
CA GLN A 163 -3.62 32.83 -19.68
C GLN A 163 -4.36 31.73 -20.46
N LYS A 164 -5.43 32.08 -21.18
CA LYS A 164 -6.22 31.16 -22.03
C LYS A 164 -6.13 31.50 -23.53
N PRO A 165 -4.96 31.53 -24.18
CA PRO A 165 -4.94 31.64 -25.64
C PRO A 165 -5.51 30.35 -26.26
N LEU A 166 -6.49 30.48 -27.16
CA LEU A 166 -6.93 29.40 -28.03
C LEU A 166 -5.89 29.24 -29.15
N ASN A 167 -5.39 28.03 -29.37
CA ASN A 167 -4.38 27.73 -30.38
C ASN A 167 -5.00 27.28 -31.72
N GLU A 168 -6.32 27.29 -31.82
CA GLU A 168 -7.09 26.98 -33.05
C GLU A 168 -6.69 25.64 -33.68
N PHE A 169 -6.73 24.57 -32.88
CA PHE A 169 -6.44 23.23 -33.39
C PHE A 169 -7.41 22.81 -34.50
N SER A 170 -6.87 22.27 -35.59
CA SER A 170 -7.69 21.71 -36.65
C SER A 170 -8.37 20.42 -36.19
N ASP A 171 -9.69 20.37 -36.29
CA ASP A 171 -10.50 19.18 -36.02
C ASP A 171 -10.11 17.97 -36.89
N SER A 172 -9.52 18.23 -38.06
CA SER A 172 -9.17 17.23 -39.07
C SER A 172 -7.96 16.37 -38.68
N THR A 173 -7.04 16.93 -37.88
CA THR A 173 -5.78 16.27 -37.49
C THR A 173 -5.70 15.95 -36.00
N THR A 174 -6.56 16.56 -35.19
CA THR A 174 -6.48 16.48 -33.72
C THR A 174 -7.31 15.32 -33.19
N SER A 175 -6.71 14.48 -32.34
CA SER A 175 -7.42 13.50 -31.50
C SER A 175 -7.48 14.00 -30.05
N ILE A 176 -8.18 13.28 -29.17
CA ILE A 176 -8.39 13.73 -27.77
C ILE A 176 -7.11 13.55 -26.91
N TYR A 177 -6.24 12.59 -27.26
CA TYR A 177 -5.04 12.26 -26.47
C TYR A 177 -3.92 13.34 -26.48
N PRO A 178 -3.60 14.01 -27.60
CA PRO A 178 -2.65 15.12 -27.64
C PRO A 178 -3.03 16.30 -26.75
N THR A 179 -4.33 16.58 -26.60
CA THR A 179 -4.80 17.76 -25.85
C THR A 179 -4.57 17.62 -24.34
N ASN A 180 -4.91 16.47 -23.74
CA ASN A 180 -4.61 16.23 -22.32
C ASN A 180 -3.10 16.28 -22.05
N THR A 181 -2.31 15.68 -22.94
CA THR A 181 -0.84 15.70 -22.83
C THR A 181 -0.31 17.14 -22.87
N LYS A 182 -0.80 17.97 -23.80
CA LYS A 182 -0.41 19.38 -23.90
C LYS A 182 -0.78 20.14 -22.63
N LEU A 183 -2.00 19.98 -22.13
CA LEU A 183 -2.45 20.63 -20.88
C LEU A 183 -1.62 20.22 -19.67
N ILE A 184 -1.20 18.95 -19.57
CA ILE A 184 -0.29 18.51 -18.50
C ILE A 184 1.07 19.21 -18.62
N LEU A 185 1.63 19.28 -19.83
CA LEU A 185 2.94 19.89 -20.08
C LEU A 185 2.95 21.41 -19.84
N GLU A 186 1.83 22.09 -20.09
CA GLU A 186 1.70 23.55 -19.88
C GLU A 186 1.44 23.90 -18.42
N ASN A 187 0.63 23.09 -17.72
CA ASN A 187 0.10 23.46 -16.41
C ASN A 187 0.83 22.78 -15.23
N VAL A 188 1.47 21.63 -15.45
CA VAL A 188 2.24 20.92 -14.42
C VAL A 188 3.71 21.07 -14.75
N LYS A 189 4.40 22.04 -14.15
CA LYS A 189 5.85 22.21 -14.36
C LYS A 189 6.66 21.09 -13.73
N THR A 190 6.33 20.75 -12.48
CA THR A 190 7.07 19.75 -11.71
C THR A 190 6.15 18.79 -10.96
N LEU A 191 6.56 17.53 -10.90
CA LEU A 191 5.87 16.45 -10.19
C LEU A 191 6.91 15.61 -9.43
N ALA A 192 6.72 15.42 -8.12
CA ALA A 192 7.69 14.76 -7.25
C ALA A 192 9.13 15.33 -7.34
N GLY A 193 9.27 16.64 -7.57
CA GLY A 193 10.58 17.27 -7.80
C GLY A 193 11.25 16.94 -9.15
N TYR A 194 10.61 16.20 -10.04
CA TYR A 194 11.02 16.07 -11.44
C TYR A 194 10.35 17.12 -12.31
N ASP A 195 11.02 17.52 -13.40
CA ASP A 195 10.32 18.12 -14.54
C ASP A 195 9.24 17.15 -15.04
N ILE A 196 8.09 17.67 -15.46
CA ILE A 196 6.96 16.83 -15.88
C ILE A 196 7.29 15.91 -17.04
N ARG A 197 8.16 16.32 -17.97
CA ARG A 197 8.58 15.49 -19.11
C ARG A 197 9.39 14.29 -18.62
N GLU A 198 10.25 14.52 -17.64
CA GLU A 198 11.03 13.47 -16.98
C GLU A 198 10.13 12.52 -16.18
N ALA A 199 9.17 13.05 -15.43
CA ALA A 199 8.20 12.23 -14.71
C ALA A 199 7.38 11.33 -15.66
N ILE A 200 6.89 11.88 -16.78
CA ILE A 200 6.16 11.14 -17.81
C ILE A 200 7.06 10.09 -18.48
N ARG A 201 8.33 10.40 -18.72
CA ARG A 201 9.30 9.45 -19.29
C ARG A 201 9.49 8.23 -18.37
N ILE A 202 9.53 8.45 -17.06
CA ILE A 202 9.67 7.38 -16.06
C ILE A 202 8.36 6.59 -15.89
N GLU A 203 7.23 7.29 -15.78
CA GLU A 203 5.90 6.68 -15.60
C GLU A 203 4.89 7.28 -16.61
N PRO A 204 4.81 6.71 -17.83
CA PRO A 204 3.92 7.20 -18.88
C PRO A 204 2.44 7.12 -18.51
N ALA A 205 2.07 6.27 -17.53
CA ALA A 205 0.70 6.15 -17.08
C ALA A 205 0.16 7.41 -16.38
N ILE A 206 1.02 8.38 -16.03
CA ILE A 206 0.62 9.70 -15.52
C ILE A 206 -0.35 10.40 -16.49
N LEU A 207 -0.16 10.21 -17.81
CA LEU A 207 -1.00 10.79 -18.86
C LEU A 207 -2.46 10.28 -18.87
N LYS A 208 -2.78 9.28 -18.04
CA LYS A 208 -4.16 8.79 -17.87
C LYS A 208 -5.01 9.73 -17.00
N ASN A 209 -4.37 10.60 -16.22
CA ASN A 209 -5.05 11.60 -15.41
C ASN A 209 -5.01 12.96 -16.12
N ASN A 210 -5.96 13.83 -15.79
CA ASN A 210 -5.92 15.24 -16.20
C ASN A 210 -4.98 16.04 -15.27
N TYR A 211 -4.58 17.24 -15.71
CA TYR A 211 -3.60 18.03 -14.96
C TYR A 211 -4.12 18.46 -13.57
N ASN A 212 -5.42 18.75 -13.43
CA ASN A 212 -6.04 19.10 -12.14
C ASN A 212 -5.90 17.95 -11.14
N SER A 213 -6.18 16.72 -11.59
CA SER A 213 -6.01 15.53 -10.77
C SER A 213 -4.56 15.37 -10.30
N LEU A 214 -3.58 15.65 -11.16
CA LEU A 214 -2.16 15.60 -10.77
C LEU A 214 -1.81 16.67 -9.73
N LEU A 215 -2.34 17.88 -9.87
CA LEU A 215 -2.15 18.97 -8.90
C LEU A 215 -2.83 18.66 -7.56
N GLU A 216 -4.05 18.13 -7.59
CA GLU A 216 -4.78 17.72 -6.39
C GLU A 216 -4.06 16.60 -5.64
N ILE A 217 -3.56 15.59 -6.36
CA ILE A 217 -2.73 14.54 -5.76
C ILE A 217 -1.46 15.15 -5.16
N LYS A 218 -0.76 16.03 -5.89
CA LYS A 218 0.46 16.69 -5.39
C LYS A 218 0.19 17.44 -4.09
N ASN A 219 -0.88 18.25 -4.05
CA ASN A 219 -1.27 19.03 -2.88
C ASN A 219 -1.68 18.11 -1.72
N THR A 220 -2.42 17.04 -2.00
CA THR A 220 -2.81 16.04 -1.00
C THR A 220 -1.57 15.37 -0.39
N LEU A 221 -0.63 14.90 -1.20
CA LEU A 221 0.59 14.27 -0.70
C LEU A 221 1.42 15.23 0.17
N GLN A 222 1.51 16.51 -0.22
CA GLN A 222 2.17 17.55 0.57
C GLN A 222 1.44 17.82 1.89
N ALA A 223 0.12 17.89 1.90
CA ALA A 223 -0.69 18.10 3.11
C ALA A 223 -0.50 16.98 4.14
N TYR A 224 -0.30 15.74 3.69
CA TYR A 224 0.03 14.60 4.55
C TYR A 224 1.54 14.49 4.89
N GLY A 225 2.35 15.51 4.56
CA GLY A 225 3.77 15.56 4.91
C GLY A 225 4.65 14.60 4.12
N ILE A 226 4.19 14.10 2.97
CA ILE A 226 4.95 13.14 2.16
C ILE A 226 5.96 13.90 1.30
N SER A 227 7.24 13.69 1.58
CA SER A 227 8.34 14.39 0.90
C SER A 227 8.40 14.11 -0.60
N GLU A 228 8.94 15.04 -1.38
CA GLU A 228 9.16 14.83 -2.82
C GLU A 228 10.07 13.63 -3.08
N GLU A 229 11.04 13.36 -2.21
CA GLU A 229 11.88 12.15 -2.28
C GLU A 229 11.01 10.87 -2.22
N ALA A 230 10.07 10.81 -1.28
CA ALA A 230 9.16 9.67 -1.18
C ALA A 230 8.25 9.55 -2.41
N GLN A 231 7.81 10.69 -2.96
CA GLN A 231 7.04 10.77 -4.20
C GLN A 231 7.84 10.22 -5.40
N ARG A 232 9.14 10.53 -5.51
CA ARG A 232 10.01 10.02 -6.59
C ARG A 232 10.10 8.50 -6.60
N HIS A 233 10.10 7.87 -5.43
CA HIS A 233 10.13 6.42 -5.32
C HIS A 233 8.81 5.74 -5.72
N CYS A 234 7.72 6.50 -5.89
CA CYS A 234 6.41 5.94 -6.22
C CYS A 234 5.56 6.88 -7.09
N LEU A 235 6.05 7.25 -8.28
CA LEU A 235 5.30 8.07 -9.24
C LEU A 235 3.93 7.47 -9.62
N ARG A 236 3.78 6.16 -9.48
CA ARG A 236 2.50 5.45 -9.70
C ARG A 236 1.35 5.96 -8.83
N ALA A 237 1.63 6.63 -7.71
CA ALA A 237 0.61 7.31 -6.92
C ALA A 237 -0.15 8.37 -7.75
N TYR A 238 0.54 9.05 -8.68
CA TYR A 238 -0.04 10.04 -9.59
C TYR A 238 -0.86 9.46 -10.73
N CYS A 239 -0.92 8.13 -10.85
CA CYS A 239 -1.77 7.44 -11.83
C CYS A 239 -3.12 7.02 -11.24
N MET A 240 -3.35 7.31 -9.96
CA MET A 240 -4.58 7.00 -9.25
C MET A 240 -5.52 8.20 -9.25
N CYS A 241 -6.79 7.98 -8.88
CA CYS A 241 -7.75 9.05 -8.70
C CYS A 241 -7.43 9.85 -7.41
N PRO A 242 -7.56 11.19 -7.39
CA PRO A 242 -7.29 12.00 -6.20
C PRO A 242 -8.07 11.56 -4.96
N GLN A 243 -9.37 11.31 -5.08
CA GLN A 243 -10.18 10.86 -3.94
C GLN A 243 -9.68 9.53 -3.39
N THR A 244 -9.26 8.60 -4.27
CA THR A 244 -8.68 7.32 -3.82
C THR A 244 -7.39 7.53 -3.04
N ILE A 245 -6.53 8.48 -3.41
CA ILE A 245 -5.31 8.78 -2.65
C ILE A 245 -5.68 9.31 -1.26
N GLN A 246 -6.59 10.29 -1.20
CA GLN A 246 -7.06 10.89 0.04
C GLN A 246 -7.68 9.85 0.98
N GLU A 247 -8.66 9.08 0.52
CA GLU A 247 -9.30 8.02 1.31
C GLU A 247 -8.30 6.98 1.83
N ARG A 248 -7.29 6.63 1.02
CA ARG A 248 -6.28 5.67 1.43
C ARG A 248 -5.34 6.24 2.47
N LEU A 249 -4.90 7.48 2.31
CA LEU A 249 -4.07 8.15 3.32
C LEU A 249 -4.82 8.30 4.64
N GLU A 250 -6.09 8.70 4.56
CA GLU A 250 -6.95 8.88 5.72
C GLU A 250 -7.12 7.57 6.51
N GLN A 251 -7.34 6.46 5.82
CA GLN A 251 -7.46 5.15 6.48
C GLN A 251 -6.12 4.61 6.98
N LEU A 252 -4.99 5.01 6.39
CA LEU A 252 -3.67 4.54 6.79
C LEU A 252 -3.12 5.32 7.98
N LYS A 253 -3.49 6.59 8.17
CA LYS A 253 -2.93 7.46 9.23
C LYS A 253 -3.09 6.88 10.64
N ASP A 254 -4.16 6.12 10.86
CA ASP A 254 -4.51 5.53 12.16
C ASP A 254 -3.81 4.19 12.40
N LEU A 255 -3.16 3.62 11.38
CA LEU A 255 -2.38 2.38 11.53
C LEU A 255 -1.03 2.68 12.17
N LYS A 256 -0.72 2.00 13.28
CA LYS A 256 0.57 2.10 13.97
C LYS A 256 1.74 1.80 13.02
N GLU A 257 1.56 0.84 12.12
CA GLU A 257 2.53 0.47 11.10
C GLU A 257 2.85 1.62 10.15
N TYR A 258 1.82 2.36 9.74
CA TYR A 258 1.98 3.52 8.86
C TYR A 258 2.69 4.66 9.59
N GLN A 259 2.35 4.92 10.86
CA GLN A 259 2.99 5.96 11.65
C GLN A 259 4.50 5.73 11.78
N ILE A 260 4.92 4.49 12.04
CA ILE A 260 6.35 4.11 12.14
C ILE A 260 7.04 4.22 10.77
N LEU A 261 6.37 3.80 9.70
CA LEU A 261 6.93 3.79 8.34
C LEU A 261 6.73 5.09 7.57
N SER A 262 6.11 6.10 8.18
CA SER A 262 5.76 7.38 7.54
C SER A 262 6.98 8.11 6.97
N THR A 263 8.13 7.97 7.62
CA THR A 263 9.41 8.56 7.22
C THR A 263 10.16 7.73 6.17
N ASN A 264 9.63 6.57 5.76
CA ASN A 264 10.27 5.71 4.78
C ASN A 264 10.10 6.30 3.38
N PRO A 265 11.16 6.41 2.55
CA PRO A 265 11.03 6.90 1.18
C PRO A 265 10.06 6.08 0.31
N ARG A 266 9.72 4.86 0.72
CA ARG A 266 8.79 3.99 0.00
C ARG A 266 7.39 3.95 0.60
N VAL A 267 7.07 4.82 1.56
CA VAL A 267 5.78 4.87 2.27
C VAL A 267 4.59 4.88 1.30
N LEU A 268 4.68 5.59 0.17
CA LEU A 268 3.63 5.64 -0.85
C LEU A 268 3.29 4.30 -1.48
N SER A 269 4.20 3.32 -1.42
CA SER A 269 3.90 1.96 -1.86
C SER A 269 2.78 1.32 -1.04
N LEU A 270 2.62 1.73 0.23
CA LEU A 270 1.51 1.30 1.09
C LEU A 270 0.18 1.85 0.59
N VAL A 271 0.17 3.12 0.15
CA VAL A 271 -1.00 3.77 -0.45
C VAL A 271 -1.39 3.06 -1.75
N VAL A 272 -0.44 2.85 -2.67
CA VAL A 272 -0.70 2.20 -3.96
C VAL A 272 -1.18 0.75 -3.78
N HIS A 273 -0.58 0.00 -2.83
CA HIS A 273 -0.85 -1.42 -2.61
C HIS A 273 -1.71 -1.72 -1.37
N LYS A 274 -2.52 -0.77 -0.89
CA LYS A 274 -3.31 -0.88 0.36
C LYS A 274 -4.01 -2.23 0.55
N ARG A 275 -4.80 -2.69 -0.43
CA ARG A 275 -5.54 -3.97 -0.31
C ARG A 275 -4.61 -5.16 -0.06
N LYS A 276 -3.48 -5.22 -0.77
CA LYS A 276 -2.48 -6.27 -0.61
C LYS A 276 -1.81 -6.18 0.76
N MET A 277 -1.48 -4.96 1.19
CA MET A 277 -0.87 -4.70 2.49
C MET A 277 -1.81 -5.12 3.64
N MET A 278 -3.09 -4.74 3.62
CA MET A 278 -4.06 -5.11 4.68
C MET A 278 -4.19 -6.63 4.82
N SER A 279 -4.42 -7.34 3.71
CA SER A 279 -4.50 -8.81 3.72
C SER A 279 -3.22 -9.48 4.23
N ARG A 280 -2.06 -8.84 4.07
CA ARG A 280 -0.79 -9.35 4.57
C ARG A 280 -0.57 -9.04 6.04
N LEU A 281 -1.01 -7.87 6.52
CA LEU A 281 -0.98 -7.53 7.94
C LEU A 281 -1.82 -8.52 8.74
N GLU A 282 -3.03 -8.83 8.30
CA GLU A 282 -3.89 -9.86 8.91
C GLU A 282 -3.17 -11.21 9.02
N LYS A 283 -2.55 -11.68 7.92
CA LYS A 283 -1.80 -12.94 7.92
C LYS A 283 -0.58 -12.93 8.84
N ILE A 284 0.13 -11.81 8.90
CA ILE A 284 1.27 -11.62 9.79
C ILE A 284 0.83 -11.70 11.25
N GLN A 285 -0.27 -11.03 11.60
CA GLN A 285 -0.86 -11.01 12.94
C GLN A 285 -1.36 -12.40 13.33
N SER A 286 -2.06 -13.11 12.44
CA SER A 286 -2.49 -14.50 12.69
C SER A 286 -1.32 -15.45 12.91
N ALA A 287 -0.19 -15.23 12.22
CA ALA A 287 1.04 -16.00 12.40
C ALA A 287 1.87 -15.54 13.62
N LYS A 288 1.40 -14.56 14.39
CA LYS A 288 2.10 -13.94 15.53
C LYS A 288 3.52 -13.48 15.20
N LYS A 289 3.76 -13.06 13.95
CA LYS A 289 5.06 -12.51 13.55
C LYS A 289 5.14 -11.05 13.92
N GLN A 290 6.01 -10.72 14.87
CA GLN A 290 6.24 -9.34 15.30
C GLN A 290 7.16 -8.54 14.35
N CYS A 291 7.71 -9.24 13.36
CA CYS A 291 9.00 -8.91 12.77
C CYS A 291 8.90 -8.77 11.25
N TYR A 292 8.32 -7.66 10.79
CA TYR A 292 8.08 -7.39 9.37
C TYR A 292 8.48 -5.97 8.98
N SER A 293 8.43 -5.70 7.68
CA SER A 293 8.92 -4.46 7.09
C SER A 293 8.08 -4.07 5.90
N LEU A 294 8.28 -2.86 5.37
CA LEU A 294 7.50 -2.35 4.25
C LEU A 294 7.59 -3.30 3.05
N ASN A 295 8.78 -3.87 2.81
CA ASN A 295 9.00 -4.87 1.76
C ASN A 295 8.07 -6.08 1.89
N HIS A 296 7.89 -6.60 3.10
CA HIS A 296 7.02 -7.76 3.31
C HIS A 296 5.57 -7.41 2.97
N LEU A 297 5.12 -6.18 3.26
CA LEU A 297 3.77 -5.74 2.98
C LEU A 297 3.49 -5.51 1.48
N VAL A 298 4.49 -5.06 0.70
CA VAL A 298 4.27 -4.67 -0.71
C VAL A 298 4.85 -5.62 -1.76
N SER A 299 5.75 -6.53 -1.38
CA SER A 299 6.48 -7.46 -2.27
C SER A 299 5.61 -8.40 -3.11
N SER A 300 6.25 -9.23 -3.94
CA SER A 300 5.57 -10.33 -4.65
C SER A 300 5.00 -11.37 -3.69
N THR A 301 4.00 -12.14 -4.15
CA THR A 301 3.39 -13.21 -3.34
C THR A 301 4.40 -14.29 -2.96
N LYS A 302 5.33 -14.62 -3.87
CA LYS A 302 6.42 -15.57 -3.60
C LYS A 302 7.32 -15.09 -2.45
N ALA A 303 7.77 -13.84 -2.49
CA ALA A 303 8.63 -13.29 -1.45
C ALA A 303 7.92 -13.22 -0.09
N PHE A 304 6.64 -12.84 -0.08
CA PHE A 304 5.84 -12.82 1.14
C PHE A 304 5.60 -14.21 1.73
N ASN A 305 5.26 -15.21 0.90
CA ASN A 305 5.04 -16.57 1.36
C ASN A 305 6.35 -17.20 1.87
N ASN A 306 7.48 -16.90 1.22
CA ASN A 306 8.78 -17.31 1.74
C ASN A 306 9.02 -16.70 3.13
N TYR A 307 8.73 -15.40 3.30
CA TYR A 307 8.83 -14.74 4.60
C TYR A 307 7.90 -15.38 5.64
N ILE A 308 6.62 -15.60 5.34
CA ILE A 308 5.65 -16.11 6.31
C ILE A 308 5.99 -17.55 6.74
N ASN A 309 6.57 -18.35 5.85
CA ASN A 309 6.97 -19.72 6.15
C ASN A 309 8.39 -19.82 6.73
N SER A 310 9.25 -18.81 6.53
CA SER A 310 10.61 -18.78 7.08
C SER A 310 10.65 -18.29 8.53
N PHE A 311 11.53 -18.86 9.34
CA PHE A 311 12.02 -18.20 10.55
C PHE A 311 13.07 -17.15 10.15
N GLY A 312 12.76 -15.86 10.33
CA GLY A 312 13.75 -14.77 10.24
C GLY A 312 14.29 -14.43 8.84
N SER A 313 13.42 -14.04 7.89
CA SER A 313 13.90 -13.54 6.59
C SER A 313 14.72 -12.24 6.73
N LYS A 314 15.89 -12.15 6.07
CA LYS A 314 16.93 -11.12 6.25
C LYS A 314 16.65 -9.72 5.65
N VAL A 315 15.40 -9.37 5.30
CA VAL A 315 15.10 -8.30 4.32
C VAL A 315 14.72 -6.91 4.92
N TRP A 316 15.04 -6.63 6.18
CA TRP A 316 14.46 -5.48 6.91
C TRP A 316 15.45 -4.53 7.58
N SER A 317 16.74 -4.76 7.36
CA SER A 317 17.84 -3.89 7.79
C SER A 317 17.69 -2.43 7.35
N LYS A 318 17.17 -2.23 6.12
CA LYS A 318 17.01 -0.90 5.53
C LYS A 318 15.95 -0.07 6.25
N ASP A 319 14.82 -0.69 6.62
CA ASP A 319 13.70 0.04 7.22
C ASP A 319 14.04 0.47 8.66
N ILE A 320 14.76 -0.36 9.43
CA ILE A 320 15.31 0.00 10.75
C ILE A 320 16.29 1.18 10.63
N ALA A 321 17.25 1.09 9.70
CA ALA A 321 18.25 2.13 9.52
C ALA A 321 17.64 3.46 9.07
N VAL A 322 16.62 3.40 8.20
CA VAL A 322 15.86 4.58 7.78
C VAL A 322 15.16 5.19 8.99
N LEU A 323 14.42 4.40 9.77
CA LEU A 323 13.72 4.87 10.97
C LEU A 323 14.67 5.61 11.94
N ILE A 324 15.78 4.95 12.32
CA ILE A 324 16.78 5.53 13.23
C ILE A 324 17.37 6.83 12.64
N SER A 325 17.78 6.80 11.36
CA SER A 325 18.38 7.97 10.70
C SER A 325 17.42 9.16 10.63
N SER A 326 16.14 8.93 10.34
CA SER A 326 15.13 9.98 10.20
C SER A 326 14.81 10.65 11.53
N CYS A 327 14.67 9.88 12.62
CA CYS A 327 14.42 10.44 13.95
C CYS A 327 15.59 11.32 14.44
N ILE A 328 16.82 10.87 14.20
CA ILE A 328 18.05 11.62 14.57
C ILE A 328 18.13 12.94 13.80
N GLN A 329 17.85 12.91 12.49
CA GLN A 329 17.94 14.10 11.63
C GLN A 329 16.87 15.13 11.95
N ALA A 330 15.66 14.71 12.33
CA ALA A 330 14.59 15.62 12.74
C ALA A 330 15.02 16.58 13.88
N LYS A 331 15.97 16.16 14.73
CA LYS A 331 16.57 17.04 15.75
C LYS A 331 17.69 17.94 15.23
N LYS A 332 18.54 17.45 14.31
CA LYS A 332 19.67 18.23 13.75
C LYS A 332 19.20 19.40 12.85
N VAL A 333 18.06 19.25 12.16
CA VAL A 333 17.51 20.26 11.23
C VAL A 333 17.14 21.59 11.90
N LYS A 334 17.05 21.66 13.23
CA LYS A 334 16.83 22.94 13.93
C LYS A 334 18.01 23.91 13.88
N ASN A 335 19.22 23.47 13.49
CA ASN A 335 20.44 24.28 13.69
C ASN A 335 21.28 24.58 12.43
N HIS A 336 21.04 24.02 11.24
CA HIS A 336 21.83 24.38 10.04
C HIS A 336 21.15 24.10 8.70
N GLU A 337 21.02 25.13 7.86
CA GLU A 337 20.68 25.02 6.43
C GLU A 337 21.92 24.59 5.63
N SER A 338 21.97 23.31 5.27
CA SER A 338 22.96 22.76 4.32
C SER A 338 22.29 22.31 3.01
N SER A 339 23.03 22.38 1.90
CA SER A 339 22.54 22.09 0.54
C SER A 339 22.08 20.63 0.37
N ALA A 340 21.12 20.41 -0.54
CA ALA A 340 20.41 19.13 -0.69
C ALA A 340 21.31 17.95 -1.11
N THR A 341 22.34 18.18 -1.92
CA THR A 341 23.23 17.12 -2.42
C THR A 341 24.19 16.57 -1.36
N ASN A 342 24.65 17.41 -0.44
CA ASN A 342 25.48 16.96 0.68
C ASN A 342 24.65 16.17 1.71
N LYS A 343 23.37 16.51 1.88
CA LYS A 343 22.45 15.83 2.81
C LYS A 343 22.22 14.36 2.45
N GLU A 344 22.04 14.04 1.16
CA GLU A 344 21.76 12.66 0.73
C GLU A 344 22.97 11.74 0.94
N ASN A 345 24.18 12.23 0.64
CA ASN A 345 25.42 11.50 0.88
C ASN A 345 25.66 11.24 2.37
N GLU A 346 25.47 12.25 3.23
CA GLU A 346 25.60 12.08 4.67
C GLU A 346 24.54 11.14 5.25
N GLN A 347 23.30 11.20 4.76
CA GLN A 347 22.25 10.27 5.17
C GLN A 347 22.56 8.83 4.76
N SER A 348 23.12 8.62 3.57
CA SER A 348 23.57 7.30 3.11
C SER A 348 24.71 6.75 3.98
N LYS A 349 25.69 7.59 4.36
CA LYS A 349 26.77 7.21 5.28
C LYS A 349 26.23 6.85 6.67
N LEU A 350 25.34 7.67 7.23
CA LEU A 350 24.72 7.43 8.53
C LEU A 350 23.95 6.11 8.56
N ARG A 351 23.12 5.85 7.54
CA ARG A 351 22.38 4.58 7.41
C ARG A 351 23.33 3.38 7.36
N LYS A 352 24.47 3.49 6.68
CA LYS A 352 25.49 2.43 6.63
C LYS A 352 26.14 2.20 8.00
N ALA A 353 26.48 3.27 8.72
CA ALA A 353 27.05 3.19 10.07
C ALA A 353 26.08 2.51 11.06
N ILE A 354 24.80 2.90 11.05
CA ILE A 354 23.76 2.27 11.89
C ILE A 354 23.66 0.77 11.59
N VAL A 355 23.64 0.36 10.32
CA VAL A 355 23.59 -1.07 9.96
C VAL A 355 24.84 -1.81 10.43
N GLN A 356 26.02 -1.21 10.31
CA GLN A 356 27.27 -1.82 10.80
C GLN A 356 27.23 -2.02 12.32
N GLN A 357 26.68 -1.07 13.06
CA GLN A 357 26.57 -1.14 14.50
C GLN A 357 25.55 -2.20 14.94
N LEU A 358 24.35 -2.22 14.33
CA LEU A 358 23.33 -3.23 14.60
C LEU A 358 23.82 -4.66 14.32
N LYS A 359 24.62 -4.86 13.26
CA LYS A 359 25.19 -6.18 12.92
C LYS A 359 26.06 -6.80 14.01
N ARG A 360 26.52 -6.02 14.99
CA ARG A 360 27.27 -6.54 16.14
C ARG A 360 26.37 -7.38 17.06
N HIS A 361 25.06 -7.18 17.03
CA HIS A 361 24.11 -7.97 17.82
C HIS A 361 23.60 -9.16 16.99
N LYS A 362 23.64 -10.39 17.53
CA LYS A 362 23.28 -11.63 16.81
C LYS A 362 21.87 -11.59 16.22
N TYR A 363 20.92 -11.04 16.96
CA TYR A 363 19.49 -11.07 16.63
C TYR A 363 18.89 -9.72 16.23
N TRP A 364 19.71 -8.78 15.73
CA TRP A 364 19.24 -7.44 15.33
C TRP A 364 18.14 -7.41 14.25
N LEU A 365 17.98 -8.51 13.51
CA LEU A 365 16.88 -8.75 12.56
C LEU A 365 15.76 -9.58 13.19
N HIS A 366 15.52 -9.49 14.50
CA HIS A 366 14.44 -10.21 15.18
C HIS A 366 13.65 -9.32 16.16
N SER A 367 13.99 -8.04 16.29
CA SER A 367 13.23 -7.09 17.10
C SER A 367 12.16 -6.38 16.27
N SER A 368 10.98 -6.18 16.85
CA SER A 368 9.88 -5.47 16.20
C SER A 368 10.24 -4.01 15.92
N LEU A 369 9.83 -3.49 14.75
CA LEU A 369 9.96 -2.07 14.42
C LEU A 369 9.23 -1.17 15.43
N TYR A 370 8.15 -1.67 16.04
CA TYR A 370 7.43 -0.96 17.09
C TYR A 370 8.30 -0.73 18.33
N ILE A 371 8.96 -1.80 18.82
CA ILE A 371 9.85 -1.73 19.98
C ILE A 371 11.01 -0.76 19.71
N ILE A 372 11.61 -0.88 18.52
CA ILE A 372 12.70 0.02 18.10
C ILE A 372 12.22 1.47 18.09
N ASN A 373 11.04 1.76 17.53
CA ASN A 373 10.48 3.10 17.49
C ASN A 373 10.20 3.65 18.90
N GLU A 374 9.60 2.86 19.78
CA GLU A 374 9.28 3.25 21.15
C GLU A 374 10.54 3.58 21.95
N ASN A 375 11.56 2.71 21.87
CA ASN A 375 12.86 2.93 22.48
C ASN A 375 13.55 4.17 21.92
N LEU A 376 13.46 4.37 20.61
CA LEU A 376 14.07 5.52 19.94
C LEU A 376 13.40 6.83 20.35
N GLN A 377 12.08 6.86 20.52
CA GLN A 377 11.36 8.03 21.03
C GLN A 377 11.82 8.37 22.45
N TYR A 378 11.84 7.38 23.35
CA TYR A 378 12.27 7.56 24.73
C TYR A 378 13.74 8.03 24.83
N LEU A 379 14.67 7.36 24.15
CA LEU A 379 16.08 7.73 24.21
C LEU A 379 16.36 9.08 23.57
N ASN A 380 15.61 9.46 22.53
CA ASN A 380 15.73 10.78 21.94
C ASN A 380 15.35 11.87 22.94
N GLU A 381 14.43 11.67 23.89
CA GLU A 381 14.12 12.70 24.89
C GLU A 381 15.31 13.04 25.79
N ILE A 382 16.25 12.11 25.94
CA ILE A 382 17.33 12.17 26.92
C ILE A 382 18.69 12.45 26.25
N PHE A 383 18.96 11.82 25.10
CA PHE A 383 20.28 11.81 24.47
C PHE A 383 20.29 12.48 23.09
N TYR A 384 21.48 12.94 22.70
CA TYR A 384 21.75 13.42 21.35
C TYR A 384 21.98 12.26 20.37
N GLY A 385 21.68 12.51 19.10
CA GLY A 385 21.60 11.47 18.08
C GLY A 385 22.86 10.64 17.87
N ASP A 386 24.06 11.22 18.00
CA ASP A 386 25.31 10.49 17.76
C ASP A 386 25.58 9.44 18.86
N VAL A 387 25.21 9.74 20.12
CA VAL A 387 25.24 8.81 21.25
C VAL A 387 24.35 7.59 20.98
N ILE A 388 23.15 7.82 20.44
CA ILE A 388 22.20 6.76 20.10
C ILE A 388 22.72 5.90 18.94
N VAL A 389 23.38 6.50 17.94
CA VAL A 389 23.98 5.76 16.81
C VAL A 389 25.07 4.83 17.30
N ASN A 390 25.96 5.32 18.17
CA ASN A 390 27.05 4.53 18.73
C ASN A 390 26.55 3.35 19.56
N ASN A 391 25.38 3.48 20.19
CA ASN A 391 24.80 2.49 21.09
C ASN A 391 23.50 1.86 20.55
N CYS A 392 23.28 1.88 19.23
CA CYS A 392 21.95 1.58 18.67
C CYS A 392 21.47 0.14 18.88
N GLN A 393 22.33 -0.79 19.32
CA GLN A 393 21.91 -2.14 19.74
C GLN A 393 20.94 -2.09 20.92
N ILE A 394 21.04 -1.08 21.79
CA ILE A 394 20.13 -0.93 22.94
C ILE A 394 18.66 -0.82 22.49
N LEU A 395 18.41 -0.31 21.27
CA LEU A 395 17.07 -0.17 20.72
C LEU A 395 16.36 -1.51 20.48
N LEU A 396 17.09 -2.63 20.51
CA LEU A 396 16.57 -3.97 20.29
C LEU A 396 15.90 -4.59 21.52
N TYR A 397 16.11 -4.00 22.70
CA TYR A 397 15.73 -4.54 24.00
C TYR A 397 14.38 -4.01 24.49
N PRO A 398 13.72 -4.66 25.47
CA PRO A 398 12.48 -4.14 26.04
C PRO A 398 12.68 -2.79 26.73
N LEU A 399 11.76 -1.86 26.47
CA LEU A 399 11.82 -0.49 27.02
C LEU A 399 11.86 -0.47 28.55
N THR A 400 11.18 -1.42 29.20
CA THR A 400 11.12 -1.51 30.67
C THR A 400 12.49 -1.74 31.30
N GLU A 401 13.29 -2.65 30.74
CA GLU A 401 14.65 -2.92 31.20
C GLU A 401 15.57 -1.73 30.91
N ILE A 402 15.46 -1.14 29.71
CA ILE A 402 16.22 0.06 29.35
C ILE A 402 15.96 1.18 30.35
N LYS A 403 14.68 1.49 30.62
CA LYS A 403 14.26 2.54 31.57
C LYS A 403 14.81 2.28 32.97
N GLN A 404 14.67 1.06 33.48
CA GLN A 404 15.09 0.71 34.84
C GLN A 404 16.57 1.01 35.07
N TYR A 405 17.44 0.51 34.20
CA TYR A 405 18.89 0.71 34.33
C TYR A 405 19.31 2.13 33.98
N LEU A 406 18.68 2.73 32.96
CA LEU A 406 19.03 4.09 32.54
C LEU A 406 18.71 5.11 33.63
N GLU A 407 17.51 5.04 34.22
CA GLU A 407 17.13 5.93 35.32
C GLU A 407 18.07 5.75 36.52
N PHE A 408 18.47 4.51 36.84
CA PHE A 408 19.44 4.24 37.89
C PHE A 408 20.79 4.94 37.63
N PHE A 409 21.39 4.73 36.46
CA PHE A 409 22.71 5.29 36.14
C PHE A 409 22.69 6.82 36.03
N LEU A 410 21.64 7.40 35.43
CA LEU A 410 21.47 8.86 35.37
C LEU A 410 21.26 9.47 36.76
N MET A 411 20.51 8.80 37.63
CA MET A 411 20.30 9.25 39.02
C MET A 411 21.61 9.27 39.79
N LYS A 412 22.43 8.21 39.66
CA LYS A 412 23.76 8.13 40.29
C LYS A 412 24.71 9.21 39.77
N ARG A 413 24.73 9.44 38.45
CA ARG A 413 25.55 10.51 37.82
C ARG A 413 25.18 11.90 38.31
N ASN A 414 23.89 12.19 38.44
CA ASN A 414 23.39 13.50 38.82
C ASN A 414 23.31 13.71 40.35
N HIS A 415 23.77 12.75 41.16
CA HIS A 415 23.68 12.76 42.62
C HIS A 415 22.25 12.98 43.17
N ASN A 416 21.23 12.58 42.42
CA ASN A 416 19.83 12.75 42.83
C ASN A 416 19.43 11.67 43.84
N LYS A 417 18.95 12.08 45.04
CA LYS A 417 18.52 11.16 46.11
C LYS A 417 17.04 10.72 46.01
N ALA A 418 16.34 11.03 44.92
CA ALA A 418 14.88 11.16 44.94
C ALA A 418 14.05 9.94 44.48
N LYS A 419 14.65 8.81 44.09
CA LYS A 419 13.88 7.60 43.74
C LYS A 419 14.46 6.34 44.40
N ASN A 420 13.61 5.59 45.10
CA ASN A 420 13.89 4.22 45.57
C ASN A 420 13.92 3.23 44.38
N ILE A 421 14.83 3.42 43.43
CA ILE A 421 15.10 2.42 42.40
C ILE A 421 16.14 1.46 42.98
N VAL A 422 15.70 0.27 43.36
CA VAL A 422 16.58 -0.82 43.79
C VAL A 422 16.96 -1.62 42.54
N VAL A 423 18.18 -1.40 42.05
CA VAL A 423 18.84 -2.28 41.08
C VAL A 423 19.99 -2.96 41.82
N GLU A 424 19.97 -4.29 41.84
CA GLU A 424 21.12 -5.07 42.32
C GLU A 424 22.22 -5.01 41.25
N LEU A 425 23.28 -4.27 41.56
CA LEU A 425 24.51 -4.23 40.77
C LEU A 425 25.62 -4.97 41.50
N ASP A 426 26.62 -5.44 40.76
CA ASP A 426 27.79 -6.09 41.35
C ASP A 426 28.62 -5.10 42.18
N GLY A 427 29.37 -5.61 43.15
CA GLY A 427 30.25 -4.79 44.00
C GLY A 427 31.31 -3.97 43.23
N GLY A 428 31.59 -4.31 41.97
CA GLY A 428 32.49 -3.55 41.09
C GLY A 428 32.03 -2.11 40.80
N TYR A 429 30.75 -1.81 41.00
CA TYR A 429 30.14 -0.50 40.77
C TYR A 429 30.34 0.48 41.94
N ASN A 430 30.84 0.03 43.09
CA ASN A 430 31.00 0.85 44.29
C ASN A 430 32.12 1.88 44.16
N ASN A 431 33.13 1.59 43.34
CA ASN A 431 34.29 2.46 43.13
C ASN A 431 34.17 3.32 41.86
N LEU A 432 33.05 3.20 41.14
CA LEU A 432 32.84 3.94 39.89
C LEU A 432 32.50 5.40 40.22
N ASN A 433 33.23 6.35 39.64
CA ASN A 433 32.84 7.75 39.72
C ASN A 433 31.75 8.05 38.68
N TYR A 434 30.49 8.01 39.10
CA TYR A 434 29.35 8.19 38.19
C TYR A 434 29.30 9.58 37.56
N SER A 435 29.80 10.62 38.23
CA SER A 435 29.75 11.99 37.69
C SER A 435 30.61 12.17 36.44
N ASP A 436 31.63 11.32 36.26
CA ASP A 436 32.58 11.41 35.14
C ASP A 436 32.10 10.61 33.91
N LEU A 437 30.97 9.90 34.02
CA LEU A 437 30.46 9.08 32.94
C LEU A 437 29.80 9.91 31.83
N THR A 438 30.34 9.78 30.62
CA THR A 438 29.75 10.31 29.40
C THR A 438 28.43 9.59 29.06
N ASP A 439 27.59 10.23 28.25
CA ASP A 439 26.32 9.64 27.79
C ASP A 439 26.52 8.30 27.05
N ASP A 440 27.58 8.18 26.23
CA ASP A 440 27.94 6.93 25.55
C ASP A 440 28.27 5.81 26.55
N GLN A 441 29.03 6.14 27.61
CA GLN A 441 29.37 5.17 28.67
C GLN A 441 28.14 4.76 29.46
N ILE A 442 27.21 5.68 29.76
CA ILE A 442 25.95 5.36 30.43
C ILE A 442 25.14 4.36 29.59
N LEU A 443 24.93 4.62 28.30
CA LEU A 443 24.19 3.67 27.44
C LEU A 443 24.90 2.33 27.29
N SER A 444 26.23 2.32 27.22
CA SER A 444 27.02 1.09 27.19
C SER A 444 26.85 0.27 28.47
N LEU A 445 26.84 0.92 29.65
CA LEU A 445 26.62 0.25 30.94
C LEU A 445 25.19 -0.30 31.07
N VAL A 446 24.19 0.43 30.58
CA VAL A 446 22.80 -0.06 30.53
C VAL A 446 22.73 -1.34 29.70
N LEU A 447 23.30 -1.34 28.49
CA LEU A 447 23.32 -2.51 27.63
C LEU A 447 24.08 -3.68 28.28
N TYR A 448 25.21 -3.40 28.92
CA TYR A 448 26.01 -4.39 29.63
C TYR A 448 25.20 -5.07 30.75
N GLU A 449 24.53 -4.33 31.62
CA GLU A 449 23.77 -4.91 32.73
C GLU A 449 22.52 -5.68 32.27
N ILE A 450 21.94 -5.32 31.13
CA ILE A 450 20.90 -6.13 30.49
C ILE A 450 21.49 -7.45 30.00
N GLU A 451 22.54 -7.41 29.18
CA GLU A 451 23.12 -8.61 28.55
C GLU A 451 23.86 -9.53 29.51
N LYS A 452 24.42 -9.00 30.59
CA LYS A 452 25.10 -9.77 31.62
C LYS A 452 24.23 -10.88 32.20
N ARG A 453 22.92 -10.62 32.40
CA ARG A 453 21.93 -11.62 32.86
C ARG A 453 21.71 -12.75 31.85
N TYR A 454 22.07 -12.51 30.59
CA TYR A 454 21.93 -13.45 29.47
C TYR A 454 23.29 -13.93 28.95
N HIS A 455 24.37 -13.75 29.73
CA HIS A 455 25.72 -14.15 29.36
C HIS A 455 26.15 -13.63 27.98
N PHE A 456 25.70 -12.43 27.60
CA PHE A 456 26.00 -11.81 26.31
C PHE A 456 25.54 -12.64 25.09
N SER A 457 24.53 -13.49 25.26
CA SER A 457 23.99 -14.33 24.17
C SER A 457 23.18 -13.52 23.15
N GLY A 458 22.75 -12.31 23.50
CA GLY A 458 21.78 -11.51 22.77
C GLY A 458 20.32 -11.88 23.04
N ASP A 459 20.06 -12.88 23.90
CA ASP A 459 18.69 -13.35 24.16
C ASP A 459 17.88 -12.36 25.02
N GLY A 460 18.53 -11.34 25.60
CA GLY A 460 17.89 -10.31 26.40
C GLY A 460 16.82 -9.50 25.64
N ILE A 461 16.83 -9.52 24.31
CA ILE A 461 15.79 -8.88 23.48
C ILE A 461 14.40 -9.51 23.67
N TRP A 462 14.32 -10.74 24.17
CA TRP A 462 13.07 -11.47 24.45
C TRP A 462 12.67 -11.45 25.91
N SER A 463 13.43 -10.77 26.77
CA SER A 463 13.08 -10.63 28.18
C SER A 463 11.66 -10.06 28.34
N LYS A 464 10.79 -10.76 29.08
CA LYS A 464 9.41 -10.34 29.38
C LYS A 464 8.50 -10.06 28.16
N GLN A 465 8.68 -10.72 27.01
CA GLN A 465 7.71 -10.65 25.89
C GLN A 465 6.45 -11.51 26.09
N ASP A 466 6.36 -12.29 27.16
CA ASP A 466 5.18 -13.09 27.47
C ASP A 466 4.17 -12.29 28.30
N GLY A 467 3.10 -11.87 27.65
CA GLY A 467 1.83 -11.50 28.28
C GLY A 467 1.12 -12.71 28.89
N VAL A 468 1.77 -13.41 29.82
CA VAL A 468 1.13 -14.35 30.75
C VAL A 468 1.29 -13.77 32.15
N LYS A 469 0.15 -13.57 32.79
CA LYS A 469 -0.03 -13.00 34.13
C LYS A 469 0.89 -13.67 35.16
N THR A 470 1.47 -12.85 36.03
CA THR A 470 1.74 -13.11 37.47
C THR A 470 0.74 -14.10 38.06
N GLU A 471 1.06 -15.06 38.94
CA GLU A 471 1.99 -15.14 40.05
C GLU A 471 1.96 -16.58 40.59
N SER A 472 3.04 -17.07 41.18
CA SER A 472 3.01 -17.83 42.45
C SER A 472 4.43 -17.85 43.04
N PRO A 473 4.63 -17.35 44.28
CA PRO A 473 5.92 -17.34 44.95
C PRO A 473 6.20 -18.68 45.65
N ASN A 474 7.49 -19.00 45.80
CA ASN A 474 8.08 -19.86 46.84
C ASN A 474 7.33 -21.11 47.31
N LEU A 475 7.87 -22.28 46.95
CA LEU A 475 7.95 -23.44 47.84
C LEU A 475 9.16 -24.29 47.45
N SER A 476 10.33 -23.88 47.94
CA SER A 476 11.45 -24.78 48.14
C SER A 476 11.36 -25.37 49.56
N GLN A 477 11.68 -26.67 49.66
CA GLN A 477 12.02 -27.45 50.86
C GLN A 477 10.88 -28.04 51.72
N GLN A 478 10.59 -29.32 51.46
CA GLN A 478 10.47 -30.39 52.47
C GLN A 478 11.06 -31.67 51.86
N MET A 479 12.36 -31.91 52.07
CA MET A 479 12.88 -32.88 53.04
C MET A 479 12.57 -34.35 52.70
N MET A 480 13.51 -34.98 51.97
CA MET A 480 13.93 -36.34 52.31
C MET A 480 14.57 -36.31 53.70
N HIS A 481 13.90 -36.88 54.69
CA HIS A 481 14.46 -37.59 55.85
C HIS A 481 13.32 -37.97 56.80
N HIS A 482 12.64 -39.07 56.50
CA HIS A 482 12.47 -40.24 57.36
C HIS A 482 11.59 -41.30 56.71
#